data_AF-A0A3A9VMZ3-F1
#
_entry.id   AF-A0A3A9VMZ3-F1
#
_cell.length_a   1.000
_cell.length_b   1.000
_cell.length_c   1.000
_cell.angle_alpha   90.00
_cell.angle_beta   90.00
_cell.angle_gamma   90.00
#
_symmetry.space_group_name_H-M   'P 1'
#
loop_
_entity.id
_entity.type
_entity.pdbx_description
1 polymer ?
#
loop_
_entity_poly.entity_id
_entity_poly.type
_entity_poly.pdbx_seq_one_letter_code
_entity_poly.pdbx_strand_id
1 'polypeptide(L)'
;MQRKKFIQVSAMGLVGLSSISFTDFQSQYTKGDLMGKGNPKLVGEGHKLRKKAHQAFLKMKSAALAQGIKLKVVSSYRDYEHQNRIWERKYERYTASGLSPIKAIHKIIEYSTIPGTSRHHWGTDMDIVDGSVKQPKNVLLEKHFHNEGPFTRFKTWMDHNANDFGFYLVYTNKKGRKGFKYEPWHYSYAPSSVPMLKEFKKLDIKSELQKTVLMGSSNFTSEFIQQYMDQNVLDINPKLL
;
A
#
# COMPACT_ATOMS: atom_id res chain seq x y z
N MET A 1 -51.92 -31.48 59.43
CA MET A 1 -52.13 -32.01 58.06
C MET A 1 -52.01 -30.86 57.06
N GLN A 2 -51.26 -31.09 55.97
CA GLN A 2 -51.27 -30.35 54.69
C GLN A 2 -50.60 -28.95 54.56
N ARG A 3 -49.29 -29.01 54.26
CA ARG A 3 -48.58 -28.46 53.08
C ARG A 3 -49.30 -27.50 52.10
N LYS A 4 -48.57 -26.41 51.77
CA LYS A 4 -48.34 -25.70 50.45
C LYS A 4 -48.96 -24.30 50.24
N LYS A 5 -48.12 -23.24 50.19
CA LYS A 5 -47.74 -22.39 49.00
C LYS A 5 -47.25 -20.96 49.36
N PHE A 6 -45.94 -20.73 49.19
CA PHE A 6 -45.22 -19.64 48.45
C PHE A 6 -46.09 -18.54 47.76
N ILE A 7 -45.81 -17.22 47.63
CA ILE A 7 -44.68 -16.26 47.80
C ILE A 7 -45.30 -14.84 47.93
N GLN A 8 -44.66 -13.89 48.62
CA GLN A 8 -44.45 -12.51 48.11
C GLN A 8 -43.42 -11.78 48.96
N VAL A 9 -42.17 -11.76 48.49
CA VAL A 9 -41.17 -10.78 48.95
C VAL A 9 -40.64 -10.07 47.71
N SER A 10 -40.98 -8.79 47.64
CA SER A 10 -40.50 -7.82 46.66
C SER A 10 -38.99 -7.67 46.77
N ALA A 11 -38.27 -7.91 45.67
CA ALA A 11 -36.87 -7.50 45.53
C ALA A 11 -36.82 -6.39 44.47
N MET A 12 -36.49 -5.18 44.93
CA MET A 12 -36.13 -4.05 44.09
C MET A 12 -34.93 -4.44 43.21
N GLY A 13 -35.16 -4.60 41.91
CA GLY A 13 -34.10 -4.72 40.93
C GLY A 13 -33.48 -3.35 40.66
N LEU A 14 -32.30 -3.10 41.23
CA LEU A 14 -31.39 -2.06 40.77
C LEU A 14 -30.89 -2.46 39.37
N VAL A 15 -31.53 -1.93 38.32
CA VAL A 15 -30.99 -1.99 36.97
C VAL A 15 -29.83 -1.01 36.91
N GLY A 16 -28.62 -1.52 37.12
CA GLY A 16 -27.39 -0.84 36.73
C GLY A 16 -27.38 -0.72 35.21
N LEU A 17 -27.76 0.45 34.70
CA LEU A 17 -27.53 0.84 33.31
C LEU A 17 -26.02 0.99 33.13
N SER A 18 -25.37 -0.12 32.75
CA SER A 18 -24.03 -0.07 32.17
C SER A 18 -24.14 0.74 30.88
N SER A 19 -23.69 1.98 30.95
CA SER A 19 -23.43 2.83 29.79
C SER A 19 -22.38 2.15 28.92
N ILE A 20 -22.85 1.35 27.96
CA ILE A 20 -22.05 0.90 26.83
C ILE A 20 -21.72 2.18 26.08
N SER A 21 -20.53 2.72 26.33
CA SER A 21 -19.95 3.77 25.51
C SER A 21 -19.82 3.22 24.10
N PHE A 22 -20.79 3.54 23.24
CA PHE A 22 -20.62 3.47 21.80
C PHE A 22 -19.61 4.55 21.44
N THR A 23 -18.32 4.25 21.60
CA THR A 23 -17.30 4.96 20.86
C THR A 23 -17.53 4.61 19.41
N ASP A 24 -18.09 5.56 18.65
CA ASP A 24 -18.02 5.52 17.19
C ASP A 24 -16.56 5.27 16.82
N PHE A 25 -16.26 4.07 16.34
CA PHE A 25 -14.95 3.72 15.79
C PHE A 25 -14.81 4.46 14.45
N GLN A 26 -14.60 5.77 14.51
CA GLN A 26 -14.24 6.53 13.34
C GLN A 26 -12.87 6.03 12.89
N SER A 27 -12.81 5.53 11.66
CA SER A 27 -11.57 5.06 11.06
C SER A 27 -10.46 6.11 11.23
N GLN A 28 -9.29 5.67 11.68
CA GLN A 28 -8.10 6.53 11.80
C GLN A 28 -7.67 7.13 10.43
N TYR A 29 -8.16 6.57 9.32
CA TYR A 29 -7.77 6.95 7.97
C TYR A 29 -8.97 7.44 7.17
N THR A 30 -8.90 8.69 6.71
CA THR A 30 -9.94 9.26 5.85
C THR A 30 -9.87 8.66 4.45
N LYS A 31 -10.99 8.69 3.71
CA LYS A 31 -11.00 8.35 2.28
C LYS A 31 -9.95 9.16 1.49
N GLY A 32 -9.81 10.44 1.82
CA GLY A 32 -8.79 11.31 1.22
C GLY A 32 -7.38 10.77 1.42
N ASP A 33 -7.02 10.40 2.65
CA ASP A 33 -5.72 9.81 2.97
C ASP A 33 -5.47 8.52 2.17
N LEU A 34 -6.48 7.65 2.09
CA LEU A 34 -6.36 6.34 1.45
C LEU A 34 -6.26 6.42 -0.07
N MET A 35 -6.82 7.49 -0.67
CA MET A 35 -6.80 7.75 -2.11
C MET A 35 -5.78 8.83 -2.52
N GLY A 36 -4.91 9.27 -1.61
CA GLY A 36 -3.86 10.27 -1.89
C GLY A 36 -4.37 11.69 -2.14
N LYS A 37 -5.65 11.95 -1.84
CA LYS A 37 -6.28 13.28 -1.90
C LYS A 37 -6.27 14.01 -0.55
N GLY A 38 -5.77 13.35 0.49
CA GLY A 38 -5.60 13.91 1.83
C GLY A 38 -4.25 14.62 2.00
N ASN A 39 -4.01 15.13 3.21
CA ASN A 39 -2.76 15.78 3.58
C ASN A 39 -2.21 15.18 4.89
N PRO A 40 -1.73 13.92 4.85
CA PRO A 40 -1.24 13.27 6.06
C PRO A 40 0.02 13.96 6.58
N LYS A 41 0.23 13.89 7.91
CA LYS A 41 1.50 14.34 8.50
C LYS A 41 2.62 13.39 8.12
N LEU A 42 3.58 13.89 7.33
CA LEU A 42 4.73 13.14 6.81
C LEU A 42 6.03 13.73 7.35
N VAL A 43 7.03 12.88 7.54
CA VAL A 43 8.37 13.23 8.05
C VAL A 43 9.45 12.50 7.25
N GLY A 44 10.68 13.04 7.30
CA GLY A 44 11.87 12.48 6.66
C GLY A 44 12.64 13.50 5.83
N GLU A 45 13.93 13.24 5.63
CA GLU A 45 14.81 14.01 4.75
C GLU A 45 15.14 13.18 3.51
N GLY A 46 14.77 13.66 2.32
CA GLY A 46 14.90 12.91 1.07
C GLY A 46 13.83 11.82 0.85
N HIS A 47 12.89 11.66 1.78
CA HIS A 47 11.70 10.81 1.65
C HIS A 47 10.56 11.37 2.51
N LYS A 48 9.34 10.93 2.23
CA LYS A 48 8.13 11.35 2.96
C LYS A 48 7.37 10.11 3.44
N LEU A 49 7.32 9.92 4.76
CA LEU A 49 6.66 8.79 5.42
C LEU A 49 5.84 9.23 6.62
N ARG A 50 4.82 8.47 6.99
CA ARG A 50 4.15 8.64 8.29
C ARG A 50 5.15 8.34 9.42
N LYS A 51 5.03 9.05 10.55
CA LYS A 51 5.98 9.00 11.68
C LYS A 51 6.41 7.58 12.10
N LYS A 52 5.45 6.64 12.26
CA LYS A 52 5.75 5.25 12.64
C LYS A 52 6.61 4.53 11.60
N ALA A 53 6.26 4.65 10.32
CA ALA A 53 7.01 4.05 9.22
C ALA A 53 8.41 4.68 9.11
N HIS A 54 8.53 5.99 9.29
CA HIS A 54 9.82 6.67 9.28
C HIS A 54 10.75 6.18 10.39
N GLN A 55 10.25 6.06 11.63
CA GLN A 55 11.05 5.58 12.76
C GLN A 55 11.53 4.13 12.54
N ALA A 56 10.65 3.27 12.02
CA ALA A 56 11.03 1.91 11.63
C ALA A 56 12.07 1.90 10.52
N PHE A 57 11.92 2.76 9.50
CA PHE A 57 12.86 2.88 8.40
C PHE A 57 14.24 3.33 8.86
N LEU A 58 14.35 4.25 9.82
CA LEU A 58 15.64 4.68 10.38
C LEU A 58 16.37 3.53 11.08
N LYS A 59 15.65 2.68 11.82
CA LYS A 59 16.22 1.48 12.46
C LYS A 59 16.73 0.49 11.40
N MET A 60 15.91 0.20 10.38
CA MET A 60 16.29 -0.66 9.26
C MET A 60 17.50 -0.12 8.49
N LYS A 61 17.52 1.20 8.23
CA LYS A 61 18.63 1.90 7.57
C LYS A 61 19.92 1.81 8.37
N SER A 62 19.86 1.96 9.70
CA SER A 62 21.03 1.81 10.56
C SER A 62 21.56 0.38 10.59
N ALA A 63 20.68 -0.62 10.66
CA ALA A 63 21.08 -2.03 10.65
C ALA A 63 21.71 -2.45 9.32
N ALA A 64 21.15 -1.99 8.19
CA ALA A 64 21.72 -2.21 6.86
C ALA A 64 23.11 -1.55 6.73
N LEU A 65 23.24 -0.32 7.23
CA LEU A 65 24.49 0.43 7.14
C LEU A 65 25.62 -0.23 7.95
N ALA A 66 25.31 -0.81 9.11
CA ALA A 66 26.29 -1.58 9.89
C ALA A 66 26.84 -2.79 9.12
N GLN A 67 26.09 -3.29 8.12
CA GLN A 67 26.53 -4.35 7.21
C GLN A 67 27.00 -3.80 5.86
N GLY A 68 27.33 -2.51 5.76
CA GLY A 68 27.88 -1.87 4.56
C GLY A 68 26.88 -1.67 3.42
N ILE A 69 25.56 -1.74 3.68
CA ILE A 69 24.50 -1.52 2.70
C ILE A 69 23.84 -0.17 3.00
N LYS A 70 23.86 0.75 2.03
CA LYS A 70 23.29 2.09 2.23
C LYS A 70 21.89 2.15 1.65
N LEU A 71 20.85 2.08 2.48
CA LEU A 71 19.47 2.21 1.99
C LEU A 71 19.23 3.59 1.38
N LYS A 72 18.99 3.61 0.07
CA LYS A 72 18.66 4.82 -0.71
C LYS A 72 17.21 4.73 -1.16
N VAL A 73 16.44 5.75 -0.81
CA VAL A 73 15.04 5.88 -1.23
C VAL A 73 15.00 6.45 -2.64
N VAL A 74 14.31 5.76 -3.55
CA VAL A 74 14.04 6.23 -4.92
C VAL A 74 12.70 6.93 -4.97
N SER A 75 11.69 6.38 -4.31
CA SER A 75 10.37 6.99 -4.20
C SER A 75 9.71 6.64 -2.85
N SER A 76 8.83 7.51 -2.36
CA SER A 76 8.07 7.35 -1.11
C SER A 76 6.68 7.96 -1.29
N TYR A 77 6.13 8.72 -0.34
CA TYR A 77 4.78 9.28 -0.50
C TYR A 77 4.59 10.04 -1.83
N ARG A 78 3.48 9.73 -2.49
CA ARG A 78 2.96 10.43 -3.66
C ARG A 78 1.52 10.79 -3.37
N ASP A 79 1.16 12.04 -3.56
CA ASP A 79 -0.25 12.44 -3.59
C ASP A 79 -0.91 11.99 -4.91
N TYR A 80 -2.21 12.20 -5.01
CA TYR A 80 -3.02 11.88 -6.17
C TYR A 80 -2.47 12.57 -7.43
N GLU A 81 -2.16 13.87 -7.35
CA GLU A 81 -1.69 14.67 -8.50
C GLU A 81 -0.34 14.20 -9.03
N HIS A 82 0.60 13.83 -8.16
CA HIS A 82 1.85 13.20 -8.57
C HIS A 82 1.55 11.90 -9.30
N GLN A 83 0.71 11.04 -8.73
CA GLN A 83 0.37 9.78 -9.40
C GLN A 83 -0.33 10.02 -10.75
N ASN A 84 -1.16 11.06 -10.87
CA ASN A 84 -1.79 11.45 -12.13
C ASN A 84 -0.76 11.85 -13.19
N ARG A 85 0.22 12.71 -12.85
CA ARG A 85 1.31 13.06 -13.79
C ARG A 85 2.10 11.84 -14.27
N ILE A 86 2.30 10.84 -13.41
CA ILE A 86 2.95 9.58 -13.81
C ILE A 86 2.06 8.79 -14.78
N TRP A 87 0.76 8.74 -14.50
CA TRP A 87 -0.25 8.08 -15.32
C TRP A 87 -0.33 8.71 -16.72
N GLU A 88 -0.58 10.02 -16.80
CA GLU A 88 -0.73 10.78 -18.05
C GLU A 88 0.51 10.63 -18.94
N ARG A 89 1.70 10.90 -18.39
CA ARG A 89 2.96 10.73 -19.14
C ARG A 89 3.14 9.33 -19.70
N LYS A 90 2.77 8.29 -18.95
CA LYS A 90 2.88 6.90 -19.44
C LYS A 90 1.81 6.62 -20.50
N TYR A 91 0.58 7.10 -20.31
CA TYR A 91 -0.52 6.94 -21.25
C TYR A 91 -0.19 7.57 -22.59
N GLU A 92 0.16 8.87 -22.60
CA GLU A 92 0.57 9.60 -23.80
C GLU A 92 1.71 8.91 -24.52
N ARG A 93 2.77 8.52 -23.80
CA ARG A 93 3.91 7.81 -24.38
C ARG A 93 3.49 6.52 -25.09
N TYR A 94 2.64 5.72 -24.47
CA TYR A 94 2.24 4.43 -25.04
C TYR A 94 1.27 4.61 -26.21
N THR A 95 0.32 5.53 -26.11
CA THR A 95 -0.57 5.83 -27.24
C THR A 95 0.18 6.46 -28.41
N ALA A 96 1.15 7.35 -28.15
CA ALA A 96 2.03 7.91 -29.18
C ALA A 96 2.91 6.85 -29.86
N SER A 97 3.22 5.74 -29.17
CA SER A 97 3.88 4.57 -29.77
C SER A 97 2.92 3.61 -30.51
N GLY A 98 1.65 4.00 -30.70
CA GLY A 98 0.67 3.25 -31.48
C GLY A 98 -0.17 2.23 -30.71
N LEU A 99 -0.06 2.18 -29.37
CA LEU A 99 -0.95 1.32 -28.58
C LEU A 99 -2.37 1.89 -28.53
N SER A 100 -3.39 1.02 -28.63
CA SER A 100 -4.76 1.43 -28.34
C SER A 100 -4.92 1.85 -26.87
N PRO A 101 -5.91 2.70 -26.53
CA PRO A 101 -6.16 3.15 -25.15
C PRO A 101 -6.13 2.03 -24.10
N ILE A 102 -6.87 0.94 -24.35
CA ILE A 102 -6.93 -0.20 -23.41
C ILE A 102 -5.58 -0.93 -23.30
N LYS A 103 -4.83 -1.09 -24.40
CA LYS A 103 -3.49 -1.68 -24.38
C LYS A 103 -2.49 -0.80 -23.64
N ALA A 104 -2.59 0.52 -23.79
CA ALA A 104 -1.78 1.48 -23.04
C ALA A 104 -2.07 1.36 -21.53
N ILE A 105 -3.35 1.31 -21.13
CA ILE A 105 -3.77 1.09 -19.74
C ILE A 105 -3.19 -0.21 -19.18
N HIS A 106 -3.36 -1.33 -19.87
CA HIS A 106 -2.77 -2.61 -19.45
C HIS A 106 -1.25 -2.51 -19.29
N LYS A 107 -0.55 -1.81 -20.20
CA LYS A 107 0.89 -1.59 -20.11
C LYS A 107 1.30 -0.75 -18.90
N ILE A 108 0.51 0.26 -18.55
CA ILE A 108 0.73 1.10 -17.36
C ILE A 108 0.60 0.26 -16.09
N ILE A 109 -0.47 -0.52 -15.98
CA ILE A 109 -0.77 -1.32 -14.78
C ILE A 109 0.11 -2.55 -14.61
N GLU A 110 1.06 -2.81 -15.52
CA GLU A 110 2.15 -3.77 -15.25
C GLU A 110 3.03 -3.32 -14.07
N TYR A 111 3.26 -2.00 -13.91
CA TYR A 111 4.20 -1.41 -12.93
C TYR A 111 3.73 -0.04 -12.38
N SER A 112 2.44 0.29 -12.46
CA SER A 112 1.93 1.59 -12.05
C SER A 112 0.47 1.53 -11.67
N THR A 113 0.09 2.26 -10.65
CA THR A 113 -1.30 2.27 -10.19
C THR A 113 -2.11 3.35 -10.90
N ILE A 114 -3.42 3.13 -10.99
CA ILE A 114 -4.39 4.18 -11.29
C ILE A 114 -4.31 5.22 -10.16
N PRO A 115 -4.31 6.53 -10.44
CA PRO A 115 -4.39 7.56 -9.39
C PRO A 115 -5.55 7.30 -8.43
N GLY A 116 -5.28 7.32 -7.12
CA GLY A 116 -6.26 6.99 -6.09
C GLY A 116 -6.17 5.55 -5.55
N THR A 117 -5.38 4.67 -6.17
CA THR A 117 -5.19 3.27 -5.71
C THR A 117 -3.74 2.94 -5.36
N SER A 118 -2.84 3.93 -5.39
CA SER A 118 -1.43 3.73 -5.05
C SER A 118 -1.23 3.53 -3.56
N ARG A 119 -0.47 2.49 -3.17
CA ARG A 119 -0.03 2.34 -1.77
C ARG A 119 0.94 3.44 -1.33
N HIS A 120 1.62 4.12 -2.25
CA HIS A 120 2.42 5.30 -1.92
C HIS A 120 1.59 6.44 -1.36
N HIS A 121 0.28 6.50 -1.64
CA HIS A 121 -0.63 7.46 -1.01
C HIS A 121 -0.68 7.30 0.51
N TRP A 122 -0.34 6.13 1.04
CA TRP A 122 -0.47 5.86 2.46
C TRP A 122 0.70 6.40 3.28
N GLY A 123 1.81 6.77 2.62
CA GLY A 123 3.04 7.21 3.31
C GLY A 123 3.69 6.08 4.12
N THR A 124 3.44 4.83 3.72
CA THR A 124 3.98 3.60 4.33
C THR A 124 4.88 2.82 3.40
N ASP A 125 4.87 3.17 2.10
CA ASP A 125 5.47 2.39 1.02
C ASP A 125 6.62 3.17 0.39
N MET A 126 7.66 2.44 -0.01
CA MET A 126 8.90 2.99 -0.53
C MET A 126 9.49 2.09 -1.61
N ASP A 127 10.08 2.72 -2.63
CA ASP A 127 11.01 2.06 -3.53
C ASP A 127 12.43 2.30 -3.01
N ILE A 128 13.14 1.24 -2.63
CA ILE A 128 14.46 1.30 -1.98
C ILE A 128 15.49 0.53 -2.82
N VAL A 129 16.70 1.11 -2.94
CA VAL A 129 17.86 0.50 -3.60
C VAL A 129 19.11 0.62 -2.74
N ASP A 130 20.18 -0.06 -3.14
CA ASP A 130 21.49 0.12 -2.54
C ASP A 130 22.18 1.38 -3.07
N GLY A 131 22.46 2.33 -2.18
CA GLY A 131 23.22 3.54 -2.46
C GLY A 131 24.73 3.39 -2.25
N SER A 132 25.22 2.22 -1.85
CA SER A 132 26.66 1.95 -1.67
C SER A 132 27.35 1.52 -2.97
N VAL A 133 26.59 1.23 -4.02
CA VAL A 133 27.08 0.74 -5.31
C VAL A 133 26.90 1.76 -6.43
N LYS A 134 27.64 1.60 -7.53
CA LYS A 134 27.46 2.39 -8.75
C LYS A 134 26.04 2.22 -9.28
N GLN A 135 25.33 3.33 -9.44
CA GLN A 135 23.93 3.31 -9.84
C GLN A 135 23.79 3.04 -11.34
N PRO A 136 22.96 2.08 -11.77
CA PRO A 136 22.58 1.95 -13.18
C PRO A 136 21.65 3.12 -13.60
N LYS A 137 21.53 3.35 -14.92
CA LYS A 137 20.69 4.45 -15.46
C LYS A 137 19.23 4.37 -14.99
N ASN A 138 18.66 3.16 -15.00
CA ASN A 138 17.30 2.88 -14.51
C ASN A 138 17.40 1.95 -13.30
N VAL A 139 17.32 2.52 -12.10
CA VAL A 139 17.55 1.76 -10.85
C VAL A 139 16.45 0.75 -10.52
N LEU A 140 15.21 0.98 -10.95
CA LEU A 140 14.07 0.10 -10.67
C LEU A 140 13.85 -0.91 -11.81
N LEU A 141 14.84 -1.76 -12.05
CA LEU A 141 14.72 -2.90 -12.97
C LEU A 141 15.06 -4.19 -12.23
N GLU A 142 14.23 -5.22 -12.40
CA GLU A 142 14.33 -6.50 -11.68
C GLU A 142 15.73 -7.11 -11.78
N LYS A 143 16.31 -7.12 -12.98
CA LYS A 143 17.66 -7.65 -13.25
C LYS A 143 18.76 -7.06 -12.36
N HIS A 144 18.55 -5.90 -11.76
CA HIS A 144 19.53 -5.29 -10.88
C HIS A 144 19.57 -5.91 -9.48
N PHE A 145 18.56 -6.68 -9.08
CA PHE A 145 18.42 -7.24 -7.73
C PHE A 145 18.74 -8.74 -7.66
N HIS A 146 19.16 -9.34 -8.78
CA HIS A 146 19.37 -10.78 -8.92
C HIS A 146 20.68 -11.06 -9.65
N ASN A 147 21.22 -12.27 -9.43
CA ASN A 147 22.46 -12.75 -10.07
C ASN A 147 23.58 -11.71 -9.89
N GLU A 148 24.19 -11.27 -10.99
CA GLU A 148 25.27 -10.28 -11.03
C GLU A 148 24.76 -8.82 -10.98
N GLY A 149 23.48 -8.61 -10.69
CA GLY A 149 22.89 -7.29 -10.53
C GLY A 149 23.56 -6.49 -9.38
N PRO A 150 23.72 -5.16 -9.53
CA PRO A 150 24.41 -4.34 -8.53
C PRO A 150 23.71 -4.31 -7.16
N PHE A 151 22.43 -4.64 -7.09
CA PHE A 151 21.63 -4.65 -5.86
C PHE A 151 21.38 -6.05 -5.30
N THR A 152 22.03 -7.10 -5.82
CA THR A 152 21.85 -8.49 -5.33
C THR A 152 22.15 -8.60 -3.83
N ARG A 153 23.26 -8.03 -3.35
CA ARG A 153 23.60 -8.04 -1.92
C ARG A 153 22.56 -7.32 -1.06
N PHE A 154 22.09 -6.16 -1.51
CA PHE A 154 20.99 -5.44 -0.87
C PHE A 154 19.72 -6.29 -0.82
N LYS A 155 19.36 -6.95 -1.93
CA LYS A 155 18.15 -7.76 -2.00
C LYS A 155 18.21 -8.94 -1.02
N THR A 156 19.34 -9.65 -0.99
CA THR A 156 19.58 -10.73 -0.02
C THR A 156 19.45 -10.22 1.42
N TRP A 157 19.97 -9.03 1.72
CA TRP A 157 19.82 -8.45 3.06
C TRP A 157 18.36 -8.11 3.39
N MET A 158 17.65 -7.48 2.46
CA MET A 158 16.23 -7.13 2.66
C MET A 158 15.36 -8.37 2.88
N ASP A 159 15.61 -9.46 2.15
CA ASP A 159 14.86 -10.71 2.31
C ASP A 159 14.99 -11.34 3.70
N HIS A 160 16.17 -11.21 4.31
CA HIS A 160 16.42 -11.76 5.64
C HIS A 160 15.99 -10.80 6.78
N ASN A 161 16.06 -9.48 6.56
CA ASN A 161 16.01 -8.52 7.67
C ASN A 161 14.81 -7.56 7.63
N ALA A 162 14.23 -7.25 6.46
CA ALA A 162 13.26 -6.15 6.35
C ALA A 162 12.01 -6.37 7.22
N ASN A 163 11.57 -7.64 7.33
CA ASN A 163 10.40 -8.02 8.11
C ASN A 163 10.58 -7.76 9.62
N ASP A 164 11.80 -7.83 10.16
CA ASP A 164 12.11 -7.56 11.57
C ASP A 164 11.85 -6.09 11.93
N PHE A 165 11.89 -5.20 10.92
CA PHE A 165 11.54 -3.79 11.05
C PHE A 165 10.09 -3.49 10.63
N GLY A 166 9.30 -4.53 10.31
CA GLY A 166 7.92 -4.42 9.86
C GLY A 166 7.74 -4.03 8.40
N PHE A 167 8.80 -4.07 7.59
CA PHE A 167 8.74 -3.81 6.15
C PHE A 167 8.64 -5.10 5.37
N TYR A 168 7.63 -5.21 4.51
CA TYR A 168 7.41 -6.39 3.68
C TYR A 168 7.44 -6.01 2.21
N LEU A 169 8.08 -6.85 1.41
CA LEU A 169 8.04 -6.78 -0.04
C LEU A 169 6.61 -6.98 -0.53
N VAL A 170 6.05 -6.02 -1.27
CA VAL A 170 4.62 -6.02 -1.65
C VAL A 170 4.37 -6.88 -2.87
N TYR A 171 5.12 -6.63 -3.95
CA TYR A 171 4.99 -7.32 -5.22
C TYR A 171 6.08 -8.38 -5.32
N THR A 172 5.77 -9.61 -4.94
CA THR A 172 6.72 -10.74 -4.81
C THR A 172 6.84 -11.54 -6.11
N ASN A 173 7.91 -12.33 -6.26
CA ASN A 173 8.10 -13.22 -7.41
C ASN A 173 7.39 -14.59 -7.24
N LYS A 174 6.29 -14.63 -6.49
CA LYS A 174 5.56 -15.89 -6.26
C LYS A 174 4.81 -16.28 -7.53
N LYS A 175 5.04 -17.51 -8.01
CA LYS A 175 4.35 -18.08 -9.18
C LYS A 175 2.83 -17.98 -9.01
N GLY A 176 2.13 -17.58 -10.08
CA GLY A 176 0.67 -17.49 -10.12
C GLY A 176 0.11 -16.12 -9.75
N ARG A 177 0.93 -15.15 -9.33
CA ARG A 177 0.51 -13.76 -9.19
C ARG A 177 0.12 -13.16 -10.55
N LYS A 178 -0.99 -12.41 -10.57
CA LYS A 178 -1.60 -11.80 -11.77
C LYS A 178 -1.43 -10.29 -11.82
N GLY A 179 -1.21 -9.65 -10.67
CA GLY A 179 -1.17 -8.20 -10.51
C GLY A 179 0.03 -7.48 -11.07
N PHE A 180 0.43 -6.41 -10.39
CA PHE A 180 1.70 -5.75 -10.66
C PHE A 180 2.82 -6.79 -10.72
N LYS A 181 3.71 -6.59 -11.70
CA LYS A 181 4.88 -7.43 -11.88
C LYS A 181 5.77 -7.38 -10.64
N TYR A 182 6.69 -8.32 -10.56
CA TYR A 182 7.62 -8.40 -9.46
C TYR A 182 8.46 -7.10 -9.32
N GLU A 183 8.45 -6.52 -8.13
CA GLU A 183 9.15 -5.27 -7.81
C GLU A 183 10.05 -5.45 -6.58
N PRO A 184 11.28 -5.99 -6.74
CA PRO A 184 12.21 -6.28 -5.62
C PRO A 184 12.59 -5.08 -4.73
N TRP A 185 12.24 -3.87 -5.16
CA TRP A 185 12.51 -2.60 -4.49
C TRP A 185 11.35 -2.09 -3.62
N HIS A 186 10.13 -2.61 -3.78
CA HIS A 186 8.92 -1.99 -3.25
C HIS A 186 8.49 -2.60 -1.92
N TYR A 187 8.75 -1.90 -0.82
CA TYR A 187 8.48 -2.35 0.55
C TYR A 187 7.44 -1.48 1.24
N SER A 188 6.54 -2.12 2.00
CA SER A 188 5.47 -1.47 2.77
C SER A 188 5.62 -1.75 4.25
N TYR A 189 5.47 -0.72 5.08
CA TYR A 189 5.42 -0.86 6.54
C TYR A 189 4.08 -1.43 7.00
N ALA A 190 4.03 -2.75 7.22
CA ALA A 190 2.83 -3.52 7.50
C ALA A 190 2.00 -3.03 8.71
N PRO A 191 2.60 -2.63 9.85
CA PRO A 191 1.83 -2.19 11.02
C PRO A 191 0.91 -0.98 10.76
N SER A 192 1.22 -0.17 9.73
CA SER A 192 0.33 0.90 9.27
C SER A 192 -0.44 0.52 8.01
N SER A 193 0.18 -0.18 7.06
CA SER A 193 -0.44 -0.40 5.75
C SER A 193 -1.53 -1.47 5.74
N VAL A 194 -1.47 -2.47 6.61
CA VAL A 194 -2.53 -3.49 6.78
C VAL A 194 -3.85 -2.86 7.25
N PRO A 195 -3.91 -2.09 8.34
CA PRO A 195 -5.17 -1.44 8.73
C PRO A 195 -5.64 -0.42 7.69
N MET A 196 -4.72 0.28 6.99
CA MET A 196 -5.10 1.16 5.87
C MET A 196 -5.74 0.41 4.71
N LEU A 197 -5.23 -0.77 4.33
CA LEU A 197 -5.84 -1.60 3.29
C LEU A 197 -7.24 -2.08 3.71
N LYS A 198 -7.43 -2.45 4.99
CA LYS A 198 -8.74 -2.85 5.52
C LYS A 198 -9.78 -1.73 5.38
N GLU A 199 -9.40 -0.49 5.66
CA GLU A 199 -10.28 0.67 5.47
C GLU A 199 -10.47 1.00 3.98
N PHE A 200 -9.42 0.91 3.17
CA PHE A 200 -9.50 1.14 1.72
C PHE A 200 -10.49 0.17 1.04
N LYS A 201 -10.53 -1.09 1.47
CA LYS A 201 -11.47 -2.11 0.97
C LYS A 201 -12.94 -1.83 1.29
N LYS A 202 -13.24 -0.94 2.25
CA LYS A 202 -14.61 -0.51 2.56
C LYS A 202 -15.12 0.60 1.63
N LEU A 203 -14.21 1.24 0.88
CA LEU A 203 -14.57 2.31 -0.05
C LEU A 203 -15.18 1.74 -1.32
N ASP A 204 -16.14 2.46 -1.90
CA ASP A 204 -16.66 2.17 -3.24
C ASP A 204 -15.68 2.66 -4.32
N ILE A 205 -14.53 1.99 -4.43
CA ILE A 205 -13.47 2.34 -5.38
C ILE A 205 -13.98 2.28 -6.82
N LYS A 206 -14.93 1.40 -7.11
CA LYS A 206 -15.56 1.32 -8.43
C LYS A 206 -16.23 2.63 -8.80
N SER A 207 -17.13 3.14 -7.97
CA SER A 207 -17.76 4.45 -8.19
C SER A 207 -16.73 5.56 -8.31
N GLU A 208 -15.70 5.57 -7.45
CA GLU A 208 -14.67 6.60 -7.50
C GLU A 208 -13.86 6.60 -8.80
N LEU A 209 -13.51 5.42 -9.31
CA LEU A 209 -12.80 5.29 -10.58
C LEU A 209 -13.70 5.50 -11.81
N GLN A 210 -15.01 5.31 -11.70
CA GLN A 210 -15.92 5.65 -12.79
C GLN A 210 -16.18 7.17 -12.90
N LYS A 211 -16.05 7.90 -11.78
CA LYS A 211 -16.24 9.36 -11.72
C LYS A 211 -14.98 10.16 -12.06
N THR A 212 -13.81 9.51 -12.17
CA THR A 212 -12.56 10.23 -12.40
C THR A 212 -12.36 10.61 -13.86
N VAL A 213 -11.81 11.80 -14.07
CA VAL A 213 -11.41 12.30 -15.39
C VAL A 213 -9.90 12.10 -15.51
N LEU A 214 -9.49 10.94 -16.00
CA LEU A 214 -8.09 10.60 -16.28
C LEU A 214 -7.96 10.25 -17.75
N MET A 215 -6.76 10.41 -18.32
CA MET A 215 -6.50 9.89 -19.66
C MET A 215 -6.79 8.39 -19.72
N GLY A 216 -7.68 8.00 -20.64
CA GLY A 216 -8.13 6.62 -20.80
C GLY A 216 -9.25 6.16 -19.86
N SER A 217 -9.76 7.00 -18.94
CA SER A 217 -10.77 6.58 -17.95
C SER A 217 -12.11 6.15 -18.56
N SER A 218 -12.39 6.48 -19.83
CA SER A 218 -13.53 5.91 -20.57
C SER A 218 -13.48 4.38 -20.70
N ASN A 219 -12.33 3.75 -20.46
CA ASN A 219 -12.17 2.30 -20.46
C ASN A 219 -12.33 1.68 -19.05
N PHE A 220 -12.61 2.47 -18.02
CA PHE A 220 -12.78 1.98 -16.65
C PHE A 220 -14.19 1.40 -16.45
N THR A 221 -14.49 0.33 -17.18
CA THR A 221 -15.75 -0.42 -17.03
C THR A 221 -15.80 -1.10 -15.65
N SER A 222 -16.99 -1.54 -15.26
CA SER A 222 -17.19 -2.28 -14.01
C SER A 222 -16.29 -3.53 -13.94
N GLU A 223 -16.19 -4.25 -15.06
CA GLU A 223 -15.45 -5.50 -15.21
C GLU A 223 -13.95 -5.22 -15.14
N PHE A 224 -13.47 -4.19 -15.84
CA PHE A 224 -12.08 -3.77 -15.78
C PHE A 224 -11.66 -3.39 -14.37
N ILE A 225 -12.46 -2.55 -13.68
CA ILE A 225 -12.13 -2.10 -12.32
C ILE A 225 -12.12 -3.29 -11.35
N GLN A 226 -13.11 -4.18 -11.43
CA GLN A 226 -13.16 -5.36 -10.56
C GLN A 226 -11.91 -6.23 -10.76
N GLN A 227 -11.56 -6.53 -12.02
CA GLN A 227 -10.36 -7.28 -12.33
C GLN A 227 -9.09 -6.58 -11.83
N TYR A 228 -8.98 -5.26 -12.03
CA TYR A 228 -7.85 -4.47 -11.56
C TYR A 228 -7.72 -4.48 -10.03
N MET A 229 -8.84 -4.40 -9.31
CA MET A 229 -8.83 -4.47 -7.85
C MET A 229 -8.37 -5.85 -7.36
N ASP A 230 -8.93 -6.92 -7.91
CA ASP A 230 -8.61 -8.28 -7.50
C ASP A 230 -7.16 -8.66 -7.85
N GLN A 231 -6.72 -8.30 -9.06
CA GLN A 231 -5.41 -8.70 -9.58
C GLN A 231 -4.33 -7.70 -9.20
N ASN A 232 -4.47 -6.40 -9.46
CA ASN A 232 -3.37 -5.46 -9.25
C ASN A 232 -3.30 -4.96 -7.80
N VAL A 233 -4.44 -4.66 -7.17
CA VAL A 233 -4.46 -4.04 -5.84
C VAL A 233 -4.38 -5.08 -4.72
N LEU A 234 -5.09 -6.21 -4.85
CA LEU A 234 -5.24 -7.20 -3.79
C LEU A 234 -4.34 -8.44 -3.93
N ASP A 235 -3.83 -8.77 -5.13
CA ASP A 235 -2.85 -9.84 -5.31
C ASP A 235 -1.43 -9.38 -4.94
N ILE A 236 -1.23 -9.16 -3.64
CA ILE A 236 0.02 -8.73 -3.02
C ILE A 236 0.55 -9.79 -2.05
N ASN A 237 1.67 -9.52 -1.38
CA ASN A 237 2.16 -10.36 -0.30
C ASN A 237 1.06 -10.60 0.76
N PRO A 238 0.67 -11.84 1.07
CA PRO A 238 -0.40 -12.13 2.04
C PRO A 238 -0.17 -11.59 3.45
N LYS A 239 1.09 -11.28 3.82
CA LYS A 239 1.41 -10.61 5.09
C LYS A 239 0.93 -9.14 5.15
N LEU A 240 0.47 -8.59 4.04
CA LEU A 240 -0.02 -7.21 3.90
C LEU A 240 -1.55 -7.11 3.72
N LEU A 241 -2.29 -8.22 3.82
CA LEU A 241 -3.75 -8.29 3.65
C LEU A 241 -4.55 -8.07 4.95
#